data_AF-A0A9W8TN22-F1
#
_entry.id   AF-A0A9W8TN22-F1
#
_cell.length_a   1.000
_cell.length_b   1.000
_cell.length_c   1.000
_cell.angle_alpha   90.00
_cell.angle_beta   90.00
_cell.angle_gamma   90.00
#
_symmetry.space_group_name_H-M   'P 1'
#
loop_
_entity.id
_entity.type
_entity.pdbx_description
1 polymer ?
#
loop_
_entity_poly.entity_id
_entity_poly.type
_entity_poly.pdbx_seq_one_letter_code
_entity_poly.pdbx_strand_id
1 'polypeptide(L)'
;MANDYPAYYGFFGADQVTIQVLRILATVVCIFIWFLSLWFFCIAVVANLAVRREISFHLNWYSYIFPNVGFTIAVISVGKTLNSNGVIGTGSAMTVLLVLGWLVILMNHVRAVWTGQILADGKDEDYYVNEKHHNHVKKDEDGPDKQA
;
A
#
# COMPACT_ATOMS: atom_id res chain seq x y z
N MET A 1 1.14 -8.67 17.62
CA MET A 1 2.46 -9.32 17.47
C MET A 1 3.18 -9.51 18.82
N ALA A 2 3.30 -8.48 19.67
CA ALA A 2 3.97 -8.64 20.99
C ALA A 2 3.28 -9.65 21.94
N ASN A 3 1.96 -9.74 21.92
CA ASN A 3 1.21 -10.66 22.78
C ASN A 3 1.21 -12.13 22.31
N ASP A 4 1.65 -12.40 21.08
CA ASP A 4 1.60 -13.72 20.45
C ASP A 4 2.94 -14.48 20.57
N TYR A 5 3.81 -14.03 21.48
CA TYR A 5 5.08 -14.68 21.74
C TYR A 5 4.86 -16.05 22.42
N PRO A 6 5.29 -17.17 21.80
CA PRO A 6 5.08 -18.51 22.34
C PRO A 6 5.88 -18.70 23.63
N ALA A 7 5.17 -18.96 24.74
CA ALA A 7 5.74 -19.09 26.08
C ALA A 7 6.69 -20.30 26.27
N TYR A 8 6.82 -21.17 25.26
CA TYR A 8 7.66 -22.38 25.34
C TYR A 8 9.12 -22.14 24.87
N TYR A 9 9.39 -21.05 24.15
CA TYR A 9 10.74 -20.74 23.66
C TYR A 9 11.58 -20.09 24.78
N GLY A 10 12.34 -20.90 25.52
CA GLY A 10 13.24 -20.45 26.58
C GLY A 10 14.60 -19.90 26.11
N PHE A 11 14.78 -19.56 24.83
CA PHE A 11 16.08 -19.16 24.27
C PHE A 11 16.69 -17.92 24.94
N PHE A 12 15.85 -16.99 25.41
CA PHE A 12 16.28 -15.79 26.14
C PHE A 12 16.17 -15.94 27.67
N GLY A 13 15.91 -17.14 28.19
CA GLY A 13 15.69 -17.44 29.61
C GLY A 13 14.20 -17.62 29.94
N ALA A 14 13.88 -18.63 30.76
CA ALA A 14 12.52 -18.98 31.17
C ALA A 14 11.89 -17.99 32.18
N ASP A 15 12.56 -16.85 32.42
CA ASP A 15 12.15 -15.89 33.44
C ASP A 15 11.06 -14.96 32.92
N GLN A 16 10.01 -14.76 33.72
CA GLN A 16 8.86 -13.94 33.32
C GLN A 16 9.25 -12.49 33.05
N VAL A 17 10.35 -12.01 33.65
CA VAL A 17 10.89 -10.67 33.45
C VAL A 17 11.37 -10.47 32.01
N THR A 18 12.08 -11.46 31.44
CA THR A 18 12.59 -11.36 30.06
C THR A 18 11.45 -11.20 29.04
N ILE A 19 10.38 -11.99 29.19
CA ILE A 19 9.21 -11.93 28.32
C ILE A 19 8.54 -10.54 28.41
N GLN A 20 8.46 -9.99 29.61
CA GLN A 20 7.87 -8.67 29.84
C GLN A 20 8.71 -7.56 29.21
N VAL A 21 10.03 -7.60 29.35
CA VAL A 21 10.95 -6.63 28.70
C VAL A 21 10.84 -6.72 27.18
N LEU A 22 10.81 -7.92 26.61
CA LEU A 22 10.69 -8.11 25.16
C LEU A 22 9.36 -7.55 24.63
N ARG A 23 8.26 -7.74 25.36
CA ARG A 23 6.94 -7.16 25.02
C ARG A 23 6.95 -5.63 25.06
N ILE A 24 7.60 -5.04 26.06
CA ILE A 24 7.74 -3.58 26.16
C ILE A 24 8.55 -3.05 24.96
N LEU A 25 9.71 -3.65 24.68
CA LEU A 25 10.55 -3.26 23.54
C LEU A 25 9.80 -3.38 22.21
N ALA A 26 9.11 -4.50 21.98
CA ALA A 26 8.31 -4.70 20.77
C ALA A 26 7.20 -3.65 20.63
N THR A 27 6.57 -3.25 21.75
CA THR A 27 5.52 -2.23 21.76
C THR A 27 6.10 -0.84 21.43
N VAL A 28 7.25 -0.48 22.01
CA VAL A 28 7.93 0.79 21.75
C VAL A 28 8.37 0.89 20.29
N VAL A 29 8.99 -0.17 19.75
CA VAL A 29 9.41 -0.22 18.34
C VAL A 29 8.21 -0.13 17.41
N CYS A 30 7.11 -0.81 17.74
CA CYS A 30 5.87 -0.74 16.96
C CYS A 30 5.29 0.69 16.91
N ILE A 31 5.26 1.39 18.05
CA ILE A 31 4.82 2.79 18.13
C ILE A 31 5.75 3.70 17.32
N PHE A 32 7.07 3.49 17.40
CA PHE A 32 8.04 4.28 16.65
C PHE A 32 7.89 4.11 15.13
N ILE A 33 7.81 2.87 14.65
CA ILE A 33 7.58 2.56 13.23
C ILE A 33 6.25 3.15 12.78
N TRP A 34 5.22 3.11 13.63
CA TRP A 34 3.93 3.71 13.33
C TRP A 34 4.04 5.22 13.09
N PHE A 35 4.69 5.98 13.99
CA PHE A 35 4.90 7.43 13.78
C PHE A 35 5.72 7.72 12.52
N LEU A 36 6.73 6.89 12.22
CA LEU A 36 7.52 7.02 11.01
C LEU A 36 6.68 6.77 9.75
N SER A 37 5.79 5.77 9.77
CA SER A 37 4.84 5.52 8.68
C SER A 37 3.85 6.68 8.49
N LEU A 38 3.37 7.29 9.58
CA LEU A 38 2.50 8.47 9.52
C LEU A 38 3.21 9.64 8.84
N TRP A 39 4.48 9.85 9.18
CA TRP A 39 5.31 10.88 8.54
C TRP A 39 5.42 10.67 7.02
N PHE A 40 5.77 9.45 6.59
CA PHE A 40 5.84 9.12 5.15
C PHE A 40 4.48 9.21 4.46
N PHE A 41 3.40 8.82 5.14
CA PHE A 41 2.03 8.96 4.63
C PHE A 41 1.69 10.43 4.37
N CYS A 42 2.01 11.34 5.28
CA CYS A 42 1.78 12.78 5.09
C CYS A 42 2.53 13.31 3.86
N ILE A 43 3.81 12.93 3.69
CA ILE A 43 4.60 13.32 2.51
C ILE A 43 3.97 12.76 1.23
N ALA A 44 3.56 11.48 1.25
CA ALA A 44 2.91 10.84 0.11
C ALA A 44 1.58 11.54 -0.26
N VAL A 45 0.76 11.92 0.72
CA VAL A 45 -0.49 12.65 0.48
C VAL A 45 -0.21 14.01 -0.18
N VAL A 46 0.76 14.76 0.34
CA VAL A 46 1.13 16.07 -0.22
C VAL A 46 1.68 15.92 -1.64
N ALA A 47 2.56 14.93 -1.88
CA ALA A 47 3.10 14.66 -3.21
C ALA A 47 2.00 14.25 -4.21
N ASN A 48 1.09 13.36 -3.81
CA ASN A 48 -0.06 12.98 -4.65
C ASN A 48 -0.98 14.17 -4.92
N LEU A 49 -1.21 15.03 -3.94
CA LEU A 49 -2.03 16.24 -4.12
C LEU A 49 -1.37 17.23 -5.09
N ALA A 50 -0.04 17.36 -5.04
CA ALA A 50 0.71 18.24 -5.94
C ALA A 50 0.63 17.75 -7.40
N VAL A 51 0.74 16.44 -7.62
CA VAL A 51 0.76 15.85 -8.97
C VAL A 51 -0.64 15.49 -9.48
N ARG A 52 -1.70 15.63 -8.66
CA ARG A 52 -3.07 15.16 -8.94
C ARG A 52 -3.68 15.53 -10.29
N ARG A 53 -3.21 16.60 -10.95
CA ARG A 53 -3.72 17.04 -12.26
C ARG A 53 -3.10 16.29 -13.43
N GLU A 54 -1.96 15.63 -13.23
CA GLU A 54 -1.19 14.95 -14.28
C GLU A 54 -1.26 13.41 -14.18
N ILE A 55 -1.89 12.88 -13.12
CA ILE A 55 -1.99 11.44 -12.92
C ILE A 55 -3.12 10.88 -13.79
N SER A 56 -2.79 10.35 -14.96
CA SER A 56 -3.68 9.47 -15.72
C SER A 56 -3.90 8.16 -14.96
N PHE A 57 -5.13 7.64 -15.07
CA PHE A 57 -5.54 6.48 -14.29
C PHE A 57 -4.90 5.22 -14.85
N HIS A 58 -3.86 4.74 -14.17
CA HIS A 58 -3.19 3.48 -14.48
C HIS A 58 -3.45 2.46 -13.37
N LEU A 59 -3.29 1.17 -13.68
CA LEU A 59 -3.41 0.07 -12.72
C LEU A 59 -2.52 0.27 -11.47
N ASN A 60 -1.46 1.06 -11.60
CA ASN A 60 -0.52 1.40 -10.53
C ASN A 60 -1.17 2.09 -9.31
N TRP A 61 -2.39 2.66 -9.42
CA TRP A 61 -3.12 3.20 -8.26
C TRP A 61 -3.46 2.17 -7.19
N TYR A 62 -3.49 0.88 -7.51
CA TYR A 62 -3.69 -0.17 -6.51
C TYR A 62 -2.54 -0.27 -5.50
N SER A 63 -1.34 0.20 -5.86
CA SER A 63 -0.15 0.15 -4.99
C SER A 63 -0.29 0.97 -3.71
N TYR A 64 -1.13 2.01 -3.70
CA TYR A 64 -1.37 2.83 -2.52
C TYR A 64 -2.07 2.09 -1.39
N ILE A 65 -2.80 1.01 -1.67
CA ILE A 65 -3.55 0.26 -0.65
C ILE A 65 -2.61 -0.54 0.24
N PHE A 66 -1.55 -1.13 -0.35
CA PHE A 66 -0.62 -2.02 0.35
C PHE A 66 0.02 -1.42 1.63
N PRO A 67 0.69 -0.25 1.57
CA PRO A 67 1.32 0.33 2.77
C PRO A 67 0.29 0.80 3.80
N ASN A 68 -0.89 1.26 3.35
CA ASN A 68 -1.94 1.77 4.23
C ASN A 68 -2.60 0.67 5.07
N VAL A 69 -2.69 -0.56 4.54
CA VAL A 69 -3.19 -1.73 5.29
C VAL A 69 -2.24 -2.06 6.43
N GLY A 70 -0.93 -2.12 6.15
CA GLY A 70 0.09 -2.35 7.18
C GLY A 70 0.05 -1.30 8.30
N PHE A 71 -0.10 -0.03 7.93
CA PHE A 71 -0.24 1.08 8.87
C PHE A 71 -1.47 0.92 9.79
N THR A 72 -2.60 0.46 9.24
CA THR A 72 -3.84 0.25 10.01
C THR A 72 -3.73 -0.95 10.96
N ILE A 73 -3.13 -2.06 10.52
CA ILE A 73 -2.91 -3.25 11.35
C ILE A 73 -1.99 -2.92 12.53
N ALA A 74 -0.98 -2.08 12.33
CA ALA A 74 -0.10 -1.62 13.41
C ALA A 74 -0.88 -0.88 14.50
N VAL A 75 -1.77 0.06 14.16
CA VAL A 75 -2.63 0.78 15.13
C VAL A 75 -3.49 -0.19 15.92
N ILE A 76 -4.14 -1.12 15.23
CA ILE A 76 -5.03 -2.10 15.88
C ILE A 76 -4.20 -2.99 16.84
N SER A 77 -3.00 -3.41 16.44
CA SER A 77 -2.13 -4.19 17.32
C SER A 77 -1.66 -3.39 18.54
N VAL A 78 -1.34 -2.10 18.38
CA VAL A 78 -0.95 -1.22 19.49
C VAL A 78 -2.12 -0.96 20.42
N GLY A 79 -3.31 -0.67 19.88
CA GLY A 79 -4.53 -0.44 20.66
C GLY A 79 -4.94 -1.66 21.50
N LYS A 80 -4.81 -2.87 20.93
CA LYS A 80 -5.02 -4.13 21.66
C LYS A 80 -4.00 -4.31 22.81
N THR A 81 -2.74 -3.96 22.60
CA THR A 81 -1.70 -4.08 23.65
C THR A 81 -1.91 -3.07 24.79
N LEU A 82 -2.36 -1.86 24.48
CA LEU A 82 -2.56 -0.80 25.47
C LEU A 82 -3.92 -0.88 26.20
N ASN A 83 -4.81 -1.81 25.82
CA ASN A 83 -6.18 -1.94 26.36
C ASN A 83 -6.97 -0.60 26.36
N SER A 84 -6.64 0.30 25.43
CA SER A 84 -7.24 1.63 25.34
C SER A 84 -8.24 1.69 24.21
N ASN A 85 -9.52 1.86 24.57
CA ASN A 85 -10.61 2.00 23.61
C ASN A 85 -10.40 3.17 22.63
N GLY A 86 -9.68 4.22 23.05
CA GLY A 86 -9.39 5.38 22.20
C GLY A 86 -8.49 5.02 21.01
N VAL A 87 -7.43 4.25 21.23
CA VAL A 87 -6.49 3.85 20.17
C VAL A 87 -7.13 2.83 19.22
N ILE A 88 -7.97 1.94 19.75
CA ILE A 88 -8.76 1.01 18.95
C ILE A 88 -9.76 1.79 18.06
N GLY A 89 -10.37 2.86 18.60
CA GLY A 89 -11.22 3.78 17.84
C GLY A 89 -10.50 4.43 16.66
N THR A 90 -9.27 4.92 16.87
CA THR A 90 -8.44 5.46 15.78
C THR A 90 -8.13 4.41 14.71
N GLY A 91 -7.85 3.16 15.10
CA GLY A 91 -7.66 2.04 14.16
C GLY A 91 -8.92 1.75 13.33
N SER A 92 -10.09 1.83 13.95
CA SER A 92 -11.38 1.70 13.25
C SER A 92 -11.60 2.83 12.25
N ALA A 93 -11.33 4.08 12.64
CA ALA A 93 -11.44 5.24 11.75
C ALA A 93 -10.52 5.12 10.53
N MET A 94 -9.27 4.69 10.73
CA MET A 94 -8.32 4.44 9.65
C MET A 94 -8.77 3.33 8.72
N THR A 95 -9.40 2.28 9.25
CA THR A 95 -9.97 1.20 8.44
C THR A 95 -11.08 1.73 7.53
N VAL A 96 -11.97 2.60 8.05
CA VAL A 96 -13.03 3.23 7.25
C VAL A 96 -12.44 4.09 6.13
N LEU A 97 -11.43 4.91 6.43
CA LEU A 97 -10.74 5.72 5.41
C LEU A 97 -10.10 4.86 4.32
N LEU A 98 -9.55 3.72 4.69
CA LEU A 98 -8.94 2.77 3.76
C LEU A 98 -9.99 2.15 2.83
N VAL A 99 -11.15 1.76 3.37
CA VAL A 99 -12.28 1.25 2.57
C VAL A 99 -12.80 2.32 1.62
N LEU A 100 -12.93 3.58 2.08
CA LEU A 100 -13.33 4.69 1.21
C LEU A 100 -12.34 4.91 0.07
N GLY A 101 -11.03 4.92 0.36
CA GLY A 101 -9.98 5.03 -0.65
C GLY A 101 -10.03 3.87 -1.65
N TRP A 102 -10.27 2.65 -1.18
CA TRP A 102 -10.43 1.48 -2.03
C TRP A 102 -11.64 1.60 -2.96
N LEU A 103 -12.78 2.07 -2.45
CA LEU A 103 -13.98 2.32 -3.26
C LEU A 103 -13.75 3.39 -4.33
N VAL A 104 -12.99 4.46 -4.03
CA VAL A 104 -12.63 5.48 -5.02
C VAL A 104 -11.77 4.89 -6.14
N ILE A 105 -10.77 4.07 -5.79
CA ILE A 105 -9.93 3.38 -6.78
C ILE A 105 -10.80 2.45 -7.63
N LEU A 106 -11.71 1.69 -7.01
CA LEU A 106 -12.60 0.78 -7.71
C LEU A 106 -13.56 1.52 -8.65
N MET A 107 -14.19 2.61 -8.21
CA MET A 107 -15.07 3.43 -9.05
C MET A 107 -14.32 3.99 -10.26
N ASN A 108 -13.11 4.51 -10.05
CA ASN A 108 -12.29 5.02 -11.14
C ASN A 108 -11.82 3.91 -12.09
N HIS A 109 -11.56 2.69 -11.58
CA HIS A 109 -11.23 1.52 -12.39
C HIS A 109 -12.43 1.09 -13.24
N VAL A 110 -13.62 0.98 -12.66
CA VAL A 110 -14.87 0.69 -13.41
C VAL A 110 -15.13 1.76 -14.48
N ARG A 111 -14.91 3.04 -14.15
CA ARG A 111 -15.01 4.13 -15.12
C ARG A 111 -13.98 4.01 -16.24
N ALA A 112 -12.72 3.69 -15.93
CA ALA A 112 -11.64 3.54 -16.91
C ALA A 112 -11.89 2.36 -17.85
N VAL A 113 -12.42 1.25 -17.33
CA VAL A 113 -12.84 0.08 -18.11
C VAL A 113 -14.02 0.45 -19.03
N TRP A 114 -15.04 1.15 -18.53
CA TRP A 114 -16.17 1.58 -19.37
C TRP A 114 -15.73 2.57 -20.46
N THR A 115 -14.77 3.44 -20.15
CA THR A 115 -14.23 4.43 -21.10
C THR A 115 -13.22 3.80 -22.08
N GLY A 116 -12.93 2.49 -21.97
CA GLY A 116 -12.02 1.77 -22.84
C GLY A 116 -10.58 2.28 -22.81
N GLN A 117 -10.10 2.76 -21.66
CA GLN A 117 -8.72 3.28 -21.51
C GLN A 117 -7.74 2.24 -21.00
N ILE A 118 -8.24 1.13 -20.43
CA ILE A 118 -7.49 0.00 -19.90
C ILE A 118 -8.03 -1.21 -20.66
N LEU A 119 -7.18 -1.92 -21.43
CA LEU A 119 -7.49 -3.01 -22.41
C LEU A 119 -7.83 -2.59 -23.86
N ALA A 120 -7.69 -1.31 -24.25
CA ALA A 120 -7.76 -0.93 -25.66
C ALA A 120 -6.35 -0.84 -26.26
N ASP A 121 -6.13 -1.62 -27.32
CA ASP A 121 -4.88 -1.76 -28.06
C ASP A 121 -4.21 -0.41 -28.41
N GLY A 122 -2.94 -0.26 -28.02
CA GLY A 122 -2.08 0.88 -28.32
C GLY A 122 -2.27 2.11 -27.43
N LYS A 123 -2.66 1.93 -26.16
CA LYS A 123 -2.89 3.06 -25.24
C LYS A 123 -2.52 2.83 -23.76
N ASP A 124 -2.15 1.62 -23.33
CA ASP A 124 -1.74 1.36 -21.94
C ASP A 124 -0.51 0.44 -21.91
N GLU A 125 0.61 1.00 -21.43
CA GLU A 125 1.96 0.39 -21.30
C GLU A 125 2.62 -0.18 -22.58
N ASP A 126 1.96 -0.11 -23.73
CA ASP A 126 2.38 -0.70 -25.02
C ASP A 126 3.04 0.30 -26.00
N TYR A 127 3.68 1.34 -25.47
CA TYR A 127 4.55 2.22 -26.28
C TYR A 127 5.97 1.67 -26.36
N TYR A 128 6.35 1.15 -27.51
CA TYR A 128 7.76 0.88 -27.81
C TYR A 128 8.46 2.21 -28.16
N VAL A 129 9.50 2.56 -27.39
CA VAL A 129 10.39 3.66 -27.75
C VAL A 129 11.37 3.14 -28.81
N ASN A 130 11.33 3.70 -30.02
CA ASN A 130 12.31 3.39 -31.05
C ASN A 130 13.67 4.02 -30.65
N GLU A 131 14.66 3.20 -30.30
CA GLU A 131 16.00 3.63 -29.85
C GLU A 131 16.70 4.60 -30.82
N LYS A 132 16.35 4.59 -32.11
CA LYS A 132 17.01 5.45 -33.09
C LYS A 132 16.44 6.87 -33.17
N HIS A 133 15.17 7.08 -32.83
CA HIS A 133 14.46 8.33 -33.14
C HIS A 133 13.67 8.93 -31.97
N HIS A 134 13.72 8.35 -30.76
CA HIS A 134 13.06 8.88 -29.55
C HIS A 134 11.61 9.36 -29.77
N ASN A 135 10.89 8.73 -30.69
CA ASN A 135 9.49 9.01 -30.98
C ASN A 135 8.65 7.82 -30.53
N HIS A 136 7.50 8.10 -29.92
CA HIS A 136 6.50 7.11 -29.55
C HIS A 136 5.81 6.61 -30.83
N VAL A 137 6.01 5.34 -31.18
CA VAL A 137 5.36 4.71 -32.35
C VAL A 137 4.49 3.56 -31.85
N LYS A 138 3.30 3.41 -32.43
CA LYS A 138 2.43 2.25 -32.16
C LYS A 138 3.08 0.99 -32.72
N LYS A 139 2.82 -0.16 -32.11
CA LYS A 139 3.24 -1.45 -32.65
C LYS A 139 2.48 -1.67 -33.97
N ASP A 140 3.19 -1.67 -35.10
CA ASP A 140 2.60 -2.09 -36.37
C ASP A 140 2.26 -3.59 -36.25
N GLU A 141 0.97 -3.93 -36.28
CA GLU A 141 0.50 -5.33 -36.27
C GLU A 141 0.69 -6.04 -37.63
N ASP A 142 1.39 -5.44 -38.61
CA ASP A 142 1.56 -6.03 -39.95
C ASP A 142 3.04 -6.19 -40.30
N GLY A 143 3.65 -7.23 -39.71
CA GLY A 143 4.99 -7.74 -40.03
C GLY A 143 4.90 -9.16 -40.62
N PRO A 144 5.67 -9.51 -41.67
CA PRO A 144 5.35 -10.56 -42.62
C PRO A 144 5.75 -11.97 -42.14
N ASP A 145 5.04 -12.51 -41.16
CA ASP A 145 5.32 -13.86 -40.64
C ASP A 145 4.49 -14.94 -41.36
N LYS A 146 4.03 -14.67 -42.58
CA LYS A 146 3.22 -15.59 -43.41
C LYS A 146 3.94 -16.21 -44.61
N GLN A 147 5.26 -16.05 -44.74
CA GLN A 147 6.01 -16.76 -45.79
C GLN A 147 7.39 -17.20 -45.29
N ALA A 148 7.44 -18.37 -44.64
CA ALA A 148 8.54 -19.35 -44.72
C ALA A 148 8.09 -20.66 -44.08
#